data_AF-A0A285R0B0-F1
#
_entry.id   AF-A0A285R0B0-F1
#
_cell.length_a   1.000
_cell.length_b   1.000
_cell.length_c   1.000
_cell.angle_alpha   90.00
_cell.angle_beta   90.00
_cell.angle_gamma   90.00
#
_symmetry.space_group_name_H-M   'P 1'
#
loop_
_entity.id
_entity.type
_entity.pdbx_description
1 polymer ?
#
loop_
_entity_poly.entity_id
_entity_poly.type
_entity_poly.pdbx_seq_one_letter_code
_entity_poly.pdbx_strand_id
1 'polypeptide(L)'
;MSDTRVLTDTPDPHDPDGIGATVAQVAEDAKAYAAAQIAVVKAEANARLGPAKAGAIFGVVAAVLALAALIALLVGLILSLATLVGPLAATGIVVVATLVIAGVLGKLAADRFAVAFGSGA
;
A
#
# COMPACT_ATOMS: atom_id res chain seq x y z
N MET A 1 -44.83 -57.34 29.29
CA MET A 1 -45.05 -56.86 27.92
C MET A 1 -45.27 -55.35 28.01
N SER A 2 -44.32 -54.51 28.39
CA SER A 2 -42.90 -54.38 28.02
C SER A 2 -42.73 -54.07 26.53
N ASP A 3 -42.98 -52.81 26.16
CA ASP A 3 -42.27 -52.05 25.11
C ASP A 3 -42.70 -50.58 25.25
N THR A 4 -41.98 -49.65 25.92
CA THR A 4 -40.65 -49.06 25.66
C THR A 4 -40.38 -48.65 24.22
N ARG A 5 -40.72 -47.40 23.86
CA ARG A 5 -39.81 -46.37 23.29
C ARG A 5 -40.61 -45.13 22.88
N VAL A 6 -41.04 -44.35 23.84
CA VAL A 6 -41.04 -42.88 23.69
C VAL A 6 -40.14 -42.39 24.81
N LEU A 7 -38.84 -42.56 24.57
CA LEU A 7 -37.75 -42.14 25.46
C LEU A 7 -37.00 -41.01 24.74
N THR A 8 -37.74 -39.96 24.44
CA THR A 8 -37.18 -38.64 24.13
C THR A 8 -37.94 -37.62 24.95
N ASP A 9 -38.10 -37.92 26.24
CA ASP A 9 -38.08 -36.85 27.22
C ASP A 9 -36.60 -36.74 27.61
N THR A 10 -35.86 -35.89 26.91
CA THR A 10 -34.65 -35.30 27.48
C THR A 10 -35.15 -34.06 28.22
N PRO A 11 -35.27 -34.09 29.56
CA PRO A 11 -35.67 -32.92 30.31
C PRO A 11 -34.54 -31.89 30.24
N ASP A 12 -34.83 -30.83 29.49
CA ASP A 12 -34.56 -29.41 29.76
C ASP A 12 -33.39 -29.06 30.71
N PRO A 13 -32.38 -28.32 30.24
CA PRO A 13 -31.52 -27.59 31.14
C PRO A 13 -31.88 -26.10 31.25
N HIS A 14 -32.56 -25.50 30.26
CA HIS A 14 -32.79 -24.08 30.07
C HIS A 14 -33.91 -23.88 29.02
N ASP A 15 -35.13 -23.47 29.41
CA ASP A 15 -36.21 -23.09 28.48
C ASP A 15 -36.36 -21.54 28.32
N PRO A 16 -35.60 -20.91 27.38
CA PRO A 16 -35.69 -19.53 26.91
C PRO A 16 -36.24 -19.46 25.46
N ASP A 17 -37.39 -20.08 25.19
CA ASP A 17 -38.17 -20.22 23.94
C ASP A 17 -38.44 -18.96 23.06
N GLY A 18 -37.75 -17.85 23.27
CA GLY A 18 -37.75 -16.75 22.32
C GLY A 18 -36.85 -17.08 21.13
N ILE A 19 -37.41 -17.15 19.93
CA ILE A 19 -36.68 -16.87 18.67
C ILE A 19 -35.77 -15.62 18.85
N GLY A 20 -36.17 -14.68 19.72
CA GLY A 20 -35.37 -13.54 20.18
C GLY A 20 -34.03 -13.88 20.87
N ALA A 21 -33.92 -14.97 21.65
CA ALA A 21 -32.66 -15.41 22.24
C ALA A 21 -31.68 -15.92 21.17
N THR A 22 -32.17 -16.66 20.18
CA THR A 22 -31.38 -17.10 19.02
C THR A 22 -30.97 -15.91 18.15
N VAL A 23 -31.88 -14.95 17.92
CA VAL A 23 -31.58 -13.72 17.17
C VAL A 23 -30.56 -12.86 17.92
N ALA A 24 -30.65 -12.77 19.25
CA ALA A 24 -29.65 -12.08 20.07
C ALA A 24 -28.28 -12.76 19.95
N GLN A 25 -28.24 -14.10 19.92
CA GLN A 25 -27.01 -14.87 19.73
C GLN A 25 -26.39 -14.62 18.35
N VAL A 26 -27.19 -14.63 17.28
CA VAL A 26 -26.71 -14.32 15.92
C VAL A 26 -26.23 -12.88 15.80
N ALA A 27 -26.89 -11.94 16.49
CA ALA A 27 -26.45 -10.55 16.53
C ALA A 27 -25.12 -10.37 17.28
N GLU A 28 -24.92 -11.10 18.36
CA GLU A 28 -23.68 -11.12 19.14
C GLU A 28 -22.54 -11.75 18.31
N ASP A 29 -22.81 -12.87 17.64
CA ASP A 29 -21.86 -13.55 16.75
C ASP A 29 -21.48 -12.68 15.54
N ALA A 30 -22.44 -11.95 14.97
CA ALA A 30 -22.18 -11.01 13.87
C ALA A 30 -21.28 -9.85 14.31
N LYS A 31 -21.49 -9.31 15.53
CA LYS A 31 -20.60 -8.30 16.12
C LYS A 31 -19.20 -8.84 16.38
N ALA A 32 -19.09 -10.05 16.94
CA ALA A 32 -17.82 -10.70 17.18
C ALA A 32 -17.05 -10.94 15.87
N TYR A 33 -17.76 -11.36 14.82
CA TYR A 33 -17.20 -11.56 13.49
C TYR A 33 -16.75 -10.23 12.84
N ALA A 34 -17.54 -9.17 12.97
CA ALA A 34 -17.17 -7.84 12.48
C ALA A 34 -15.93 -7.29 13.21
N ALA A 35 -15.86 -7.46 14.53
CA ALA A 35 -14.70 -7.06 15.33
C ALA A 35 -13.43 -7.83 14.93
N ALA A 36 -13.56 -9.13 14.63
CA ALA A 36 -12.47 -9.95 14.14
C ALA A 36 -11.96 -9.49 12.76
N GLN A 37 -12.85 -9.16 11.82
CA GLN A 37 -12.45 -8.64 10.52
C GLN A 37 -11.77 -7.28 10.61
N ILE A 38 -12.26 -6.38 11.48
CA ILE A 38 -11.60 -5.09 11.73
C ILE A 38 -10.19 -5.32 12.28
N ALA A 39 -10.02 -6.29 13.19
CA ALA A 39 -8.71 -6.64 13.73
C ALA A 39 -7.76 -7.21 12.67
N VAL A 40 -8.26 -8.07 11.76
CA VAL A 40 -7.50 -8.63 10.64
C VAL A 40 -7.09 -7.54 9.65
N VAL A 41 -8.02 -6.67 9.23
CA VAL A 41 -7.71 -5.53 8.33
C VAL A 41 -6.70 -4.59 8.96
N LYS A 42 -6.83 -4.31 10.26
CA LYS A 42 -5.88 -3.46 11.00
C LYS A 42 -4.50 -4.12 11.13
N ALA A 43 -4.45 -5.44 11.33
CA ALA A 43 -3.21 -6.19 11.37
C ALA A 43 -2.52 -6.22 10.01
N GLU A 44 -3.28 -6.39 8.92
CA GLU A 44 -2.76 -6.37 7.56
C GLU A 44 -2.25 -4.98 7.16
N ALA A 45 -2.99 -3.93 7.52
CA ALA A 45 -2.55 -2.54 7.36
C ALA A 45 -1.24 -2.27 8.13
N ASN A 46 -1.14 -2.71 9.39
CA ASN A 46 0.07 -2.55 10.20
C ASN A 46 1.25 -3.40 9.70
N ALA A 47 1.00 -4.61 9.23
CA ALA A 47 2.02 -5.49 8.65
C ALA A 47 2.63 -4.89 7.37
N ARG A 48 1.84 -4.13 6.60
CA ARG A 48 2.31 -3.40 5.41
C ARG A 48 3.08 -2.12 5.77
N LEU A 49 2.75 -1.47 6.89
CA LEU A 49 3.38 -0.21 7.35
C LEU A 49 4.79 -0.39 7.93
N GLY A 50 5.09 -1.51 8.58
CA GLY A 50 6.40 -1.81 9.16
C GLY A 50 7.57 -1.80 8.15
N PRO A 51 7.53 -2.65 7.10
CA PRO A 51 8.57 -2.68 6.06
C PRO A 51 8.54 -1.43 5.16
N ALA A 52 7.40 -0.73 5.05
CA ALA A 52 7.30 0.53 4.31
C ALA A 52 8.20 1.62 4.90
N LYS A 53 8.44 1.66 6.22
CA LYS A 53 9.34 2.65 6.84
C LYS A 53 10.80 2.47 6.45
N ALA A 54 11.29 1.22 6.49
CA ALA A 54 12.66 0.93 6.07
C ALA A 54 12.84 1.20 4.57
N GLY A 55 11.89 0.75 3.74
CA GLY A 55 11.86 1.05 2.31
C GLY A 55 11.82 2.55 2.01
N ALA A 56 11.08 3.34 2.80
CA ALA A 56 11.02 4.80 2.63
C ALA A 56 12.37 5.47 2.91
N ILE A 57 13.09 5.07 3.96
CA ILE A 57 14.42 5.63 4.27
C ILE A 57 15.41 5.32 3.15
N PHE A 58 15.49 4.06 2.72
CA PHE A 58 16.35 3.67 1.59
C PHE A 58 15.95 4.39 0.30
N GLY A 59 14.66 4.57 0.05
CA GLY A 59 14.14 5.33 -1.08
C GLY A 59 14.58 6.79 -1.06
N VAL A 60 14.50 7.46 0.09
CA VAL A 60 14.96 8.85 0.26
C VAL A 60 16.48 8.95 0.03
N VAL A 61 17.27 8.06 0.64
CA VAL A 61 18.73 8.05 0.46
C VAL A 61 19.10 7.82 -1.00
N ALA A 62 18.47 6.84 -1.67
CA ALA A 62 18.69 6.56 -3.08
C ALA A 62 18.31 7.75 -3.97
N ALA A 63 17.19 8.43 -3.69
CA ALA A 63 16.77 9.62 -4.43
C ALA A 63 17.78 10.78 -4.30
N VAL A 64 18.29 11.02 -3.08
CA VAL A 64 19.32 12.05 -2.85
C VAL A 64 20.62 11.70 -3.57
N LEU A 65 21.06 10.44 -3.51
CA LEU A 65 22.25 9.98 -4.24
C LEU A 65 22.07 10.06 -5.76
N ALA A 66 20.91 9.71 -6.29
CA ALA A 66 20.59 9.84 -7.70
C ALA A 66 20.63 11.31 -8.14
N LEU A 67 20.10 12.24 -7.33
CA LEU A 67 20.19 13.68 -7.60
C LEU A 67 21.64 14.17 -7.59
N ALA A 68 22.44 13.77 -6.61
CA ALA A 68 23.85 14.13 -6.54
C ALA A 68 24.64 13.60 -7.75
N ALA A 69 24.42 12.35 -8.13
CA ALA A 69 25.01 11.73 -9.30
C ALA A 69 24.59 12.42 -10.60
N LEU A 70 23.31 12.81 -10.73
CA LEU A 70 22.81 13.59 -11.86
C LEU A 70 23.57 14.91 -11.96
N ILE A 71 23.64 15.71 -10.89
CA ILE A 71 24.37 16.98 -10.88
C ILE A 71 25.83 16.77 -11.28
N ALA A 72 26.52 15.78 -10.71
CA ALA A 72 27.91 15.47 -11.05
C ALA A 72 28.08 15.07 -12.53
N LEU A 73 27.14 14.28 -13.08
CA LEU A 73 27.11 13.91 -14.50
C LEU A 73 26.95 15.14 -15.39
N LEU A 74 26.07 16.09 -15.01
CA LEU A 74 25.88 17.33 -15.77
C LEU A 74 27.13 18.20 -15.75
N VAL A 75 27.77 18.36 -14.59
CA VAL A 75 29.04 19.10 -14.48
C VAL A 75 30.10 18.46 -15.36
N GLY A 76 30.27 17.13 -15.29
CA GLY A 76 31.23 16.41 -16.14
C GLY A 76 30.94 16.53 -17.65
N LEU A 77 29.66 16.49 -18.04
CA LEU A 77 29.23 16.66 -19.42
C LEU A 77 29.47 18.09 -19.93
N ILE A 78 29.17 19.10 -19.10
CA ILE A 78 29.46 20.50 -19.39
C ILE A 78 30.96 20.70 -19.58
N LEU A 79 31.80 20.18 -18.67
CA LEU A 79 33.26 20.30 -18.78
C LEU A 79 33.80 19.62 -20.04
N SER A 80 33.27 18.45 -20.39
CA SER A 80 33.67 17.73 -21.61
C SER A 80 33.29 18.52 -22.87
N LEU A 81 32.07 19.01 -22.94
CA LEU A 81 31.54 19.70 -24.12
C LEU A 81 32.06 21.14 -24.25
N ALA A 82 32.42 21.78 -23.14
CA ALA A 82 33.04 23.09 -23.10
C ALA A 82 34.38 23.12 -23.85
N THR A 83 35.09 21.99 -23.95
CA THR A 83 36.34 21.88 -24.73
C THR A 83 36.11 21.98 -26.25
N LEU A 84 34.90 21.67 -26.73
CA LEU A 84 34.58 21.61 -28.15
C LEU A 84 33.80 22.83 -28.66
N VAL A 85 32.80 23.29 -27.90
CA VAL A 85 31.83 24.32 -28.35
C VAL A 85 31.89 25.58 -27.47
N GLY A 86 32.75 25.58 -26.45
CA GLY A 86 32.84 26.63 -25.45
C GLY A 86 31.81 26.50 -24.31
N PRO A 87 32.06 27.13 -23.15
CA PRO A 87 31.31 26.84 -21.92
C PRO A 87 29.82 27.17 -21.97
N LEU A 88 29.44 28.28 -22.61
CA LEU A 88 28.03 28.73 -22.64
C LEU A 88 27.16 27.88 -23.57
N ALA A 89 27.69 27.44 -24.71
CA ALA A 89 26.96 26.55 -25.60
C ALA A 89 26.78 25.15 -24.96
N ALA A 90 27.80 24.69 -24.23
CA ALA A 90 27.76 23.41 -23.53
C ALA A 90 26.65 23.37 -22.45
N THR A 91 26.57 24.40 -21.59
CA THR A 91 25.52 24.46 -20.57
C THR A 91 24.12 24.52 -21.19
N GLY A 92 23.94 25.29 -22.27
CA GLY A 92 22.68 25.36 -23.00
C GLY A 92 22.20 24.00 -23.52
N ILE A 93 23.09 23.23 -24.18
CA ILE A 93 22.76 21.90 -24.71
C ILE A 93 22.39 20.94 -23.58
N VAL A 94 23.16 20.92 -22.50
CA VAL A 94 22.95 20.02 -21.37
C VAL A 94 21.63 20.33 -20.66
N VAL A 95 21.29 21.61 -20.46
CA VAL A 95 20.00 22.03 -19.87
C VAL A 95 18.82 21.56 -20.72
N VAL A 96 18.86 21.76 -22.03
CA VAL A 96 17.76 21.32 -22.91
C VAL A 96 17.62 19.79 -22.87
N ALA A 97 18.73 19.05 -23.00
CA ALA A 97 18.71 17.59 -22.96
C ALA A 97 18.15 17.05 -21.64
N THR A 98 18.56 17.64 -20.51
CA THR A 98 18.07 17.24 -19.19
C THR A 98 16.61 17.58 -18.96
N LEU A 99 16.12 18.73 -19.43
CA LEU A 99 14.70 19.05 -19.33
C LEU A 99 13.83 18.08 -20.13
N VAL A 100 14.29 17.63 -21.30
CA VAL A 100 13.59 16.61 -22.09
C VAL A 100 13.50 15.30 -21.30
N ILE A 101 14.62 14.84 -20.73
CA ILE A 101 14.67 13.61 -19.93
C ILE A 101 13.77 13.75 -18.69
N ALA A 102 13.87 14.86 -17.96
CA ALA A 102 13.07 15.13 -16.77
C ALA A 102 11.56 15.18 -17.09
N GLY A 103 11.18 15.76 -18.23
CA GLY A 103 9.79 15.78 -18.69
C GLY A 103 9.24 14.38 -18.97
N VAL A 104 10.03 13.53 -19.64
CA VAL A 104 9.63 12.14 -19.93
C VAL A 104 9.51 11.32 -18.64
N LEU A 105 10.51 11.39 -17.76
CA LEU A 105 10.47 10.70 -16.47
C LEU A 105 9.32 11.20 -15.60
N GLY A 106 9.08 12.51 -15.57
CA GLY A 106 7.97 13.13 -14.83
C GLY A 106 6.61 12.64 -15.32
N LYS A 107 6.41 12.55 -16.64
CA LYS A 107 5.19 11.98 -17.22
C LYS A 107 5.01 10.52 -16.81
N LEU A 108 6.06 9.72 -16.94
CA LEU A 108 6.00 8.29 -16.60
C LEU A 108 5.74 8.06 -15.10
N ALA A 109 6.32 8.89 -14.25
CA ALA A 109 6.05 8.89 -12.81
C ALA A 109 4.59 9.26 -12.53
N ALA A 110 4.07 10.32 -13.15
CA ALA A 110 2.67 10.74 -13.01
C ALA A 110 1.70 9.63 -13.44
N ASP A 111 1.98 8.96 -14.56
CA ASP A 111 1.17 7.84 -15.06
C ASP A 111 1.16 6.67 -14.05
N ARG A 112 2.30 6.38 -13.40
CA ARG A 112 2.39 5.30 -12.41
C ARG A 112 1.71 5.63 -11.08
N PHE A 113 1.81 6.88 -10.63
CA PHE A 113 1.04 7.33 -9.45
C PHE A 113 -0.46 7.33 -9.74
N ALA A 114 -0.89 7.79 -10.92
CA ALA A 114 -2.30 7.76 -11.31
C ALA A 114 -2.86 6.32 -11.33
N VAL A 115 -2.10 5.34 -11.82
CA VAL A 115 -2.50 3.92 -11.77
C VAL A 115 -2.57 3.38 -10.33
N ALA A 116 -1.60 3.73 -9.48
CA ALA A 116 -1.54 3.24 -8.09
C ALA A 116 -2.67 3.80 -7.20
N PHE A 117 -3.17 5.01 -7.48
CA PHE A 117 -4.30 5.61 -6.77
C PHE A 117 -5.65 5.38 -7.46
N GLY A 118 -5.65 5.07 -8.76
CA GLY A 118 -6.85 4.83 -9.56
C GLY A 118 -7.39 3.39 -9.49
N SER A 119 -6.60 2.41 -9.05
CA SER A 119 -7.04 1.00 -8.94
C SER A 119 -7.82 0.69 -7.65
N GLY A 120 -8.33 1.71 -6.95
CA GLY A 120 -9.06 1.58 -5.68
C GLY A 120 -10.51 2.07 -5.72
N ALA A 121 -11.04 2.39 -6.91
CA ALA A 121 -12.44 2.77 -7.12
C ALA A 121 -13.18 1.68 -7.92
#